data_AF-A0A8T5BI48-F1
#
_entry.id   AF-A0A8T5BI48-F1
#
_cell.length_a   1.000
_cell.length_b   1.000
_cell.length_c   1.000
_cell.angle_alpha   90.00
_cell.angle_beta   90.00
_cell.angle_gamma   90.00
#
_symmetry.space_group_name_H-M   'P 1'
#
loop_
_entity.id
_entity.type
_entity.pdbx_description
1 polymer ?
#
loop_
_entity_poly.entity_id
_entity_poly.type
_entity_poly.pdbx_seq_one_letter_code
_entity_poly.pdbx_strand_id
1 'polypeptide(L)'
;MKTMCVGIKSVKSVLSALEMISDIKGYYVLLIYMKANKQISVGKLGVKNFEKGYYVYTGSALGKGALSLGGRIRRHIRKQKTKKWHVDYLLSDENASVKAVVAGTAEQKMECKINKCLKEVFYAKISIMGFGSSDCTENCCSHLLFLGRTYKVVDRIISSLLREVNGDIYVLRFR
;
A
#
# COMPACT_ATOMS: atom_id res chain seq x y z
N MET A 1 5.90 -29.85 10.62
CA MET A 1 5.64 -28.48 10.12
C MET A 1 4.49 -28.55 9.13
N LYS A 2 3.31 -27.98 9.45
CA LYS A 2 2.20 -27.93 8.50
C LYS A 2 2.48 -26.82 7.48
N THR A 3 2.76 -27.21 6.24
CA THR A 3 2.75 -26.30 5.09
C THR A 3 1.32 -25.78 4.91
N MET A 4 1.01 -24.60 5.44
CA MET A 4 -0.23 -23.91 5.09
C MET A 4 -0.09 -23.35 3.68
N CYS A 5 -0.89 -23.85 2.74
CA CYS A 5 -0.98 -23.31 1.40
C CYS A 5 -1.44 -21.84 1.49
N VAL A 6 -0.60 -20.91 1.07
CA VAL A 6 -1.04 -19.53 0.86
C VAL A 6 -1.89 -19.49 -0.41
N GLY A 7 -3.20 -19.29 -0.25
CA GLY A 7 -4.10 -19.12 -1.39
C GLY A 7 -3.92 -17.74 -2.00
N ILE A 8 -3.32 -17.65 -3.19
CA ILE A 8 -3.44 -16.44 -4.01
C ILE A 8 -4.85 -16.46 -4.60
N LYS A 9 -5.75 -15.64 -4.05
CA LYS A 9 -7.09 -15.49 -4.62
C LYS A 9 -7.02 -14.49 -5.77
N SER A 10 -6.84 -15.00 -6.99
CA SER A 10 -7.01 -14.21 -8.21
C SER A 10 -8.49 -13.92 -8.42
N VAL A 11 -8.85 -12.65 -8.39
CA VAL A 11 -10.24 -12.17 -8.44
C VAL A 11 -10.54 -11.61 -9.83
N LYS A 12 -11.63 -12.07 -10.44
CA LYS A 12 -12.02 -11.77 -11.83
C LYS A 12 -12.32 -10.29 -12.06
N SER A 13 -12.70 -9.55 -11.01
CA SER A 13 -12.91 -8.10 -11.06
C SER A 13 -12.52 -7.40 -9.74
N VAL A 14 -12.15 -6.11 -9.85
CA VAL A 14 -11.85 -5.24 -8.70
C VAL A 14 -13.04 -5.16 -7.73
N LEU A 15 -14.28 -5.12 -8.24
CA LEU A 15 -15.48 -5.04 -7.40
C LEU A 15 -15.64 -6.30 -6.54
N SER A 16 -15.56 -7.49 -7.16
CA SER A 16 -15.62 -8.76 -6.42
C SER A 16 -14.51 -8.86 -5.36
N ALA A 17 -13.31 -8.38 -5.66
CA ALA A 17 -12.20 -8.36 -4.72
C ALA A 17 -12.50 -7.49 -3.49
N LEU A 18 -13.06 -6.30 -3.73
CA LEU A 18 -13.41 -5.34 -2.68
C LEU A 18 -14.57 -5.82 -1.82
N GLU A 19 -15.51 -6.58 -2.37
CA GLU A 19 -16.57 -7.28 -1.63
C GLU A 19 -15.99 -8.37 -0.74
N MET A 20 -15.12 -9.24 -1.27
CA MET A 20 -14.48 -10.30 -0.48
C MET A 20 -13.70 -9.78 0.74
N ILE A 21 -13.14 -8.57 0.64
CA ILE A 21 -12.34 -7.96 1.72
C ILE A 21 -13.09 -6.84 2.47
N SER A 22 -14.40 -6.69 2.30
CA SER A 22 -15.17 -5.52 2.75
C SER A 22 -15.12 -5.28 4.26
N ASP A 23 -15.04 -6.32 5.08
CA ASP A 23 -14.95 -6.22 6.54
C ASP A 23 -13.81 -7.09 7.12
N ILE A 24 -12.83 -7.39 6.29
CA ILE A 24 -11.63 -8.12 6.70
C ILE A 24 -10.66 -7.17 7.38
N LYS A 25 -9.98 -7.64 8.44
CA LYS A 25 -8.82 -6.98 9.02
C LYS A 25 -7.53 -7.41 8.34
N GLY A 26 -6.57 -6.49 8.26
CA GLY A 26 -5.23 -6.84 7.86
C GLY A 26 -4.36 -5.66 7.47
N TYR A 27 -3.59 -5.86 6.41
CA TYR A 27 -2.68 -4.87 5.87
C TYR A 27 -2.81 -4.80 4.35
N TYR A 28 -2.38 -3.68 3.77
CA TYR A 28 -2.36 -3.47 2.33
C TYR A 28 -1.07 -2.77 1.92
N VAL A 29 -0.66 -3.07 0.70
CA VAL A 29 0.44 -2.44 -0.02
C VAL A 29 -0.13 -1.86 -1.31
N LEU A 30 -0.07 -0.55 -1.45
CA LEU A 30 -0.44 0.14 -2.68
C LEU A 30 0.79 0.25 -3.57
N LEU A 31 0.75 -0.26 -4.80
CA LEU A 31 1.71 0.10 -5.83
C LEU A 31 1.20 1.36 -6.54
N ILE A 32 1.93 2.45 -6.37
CA ILE A 32 1.58 3.78 -6.89
C ILE A 32 2.59 4.15 -7.98
N TYR A 33 2.11 4.69 -9.10
CA TYR A 33 2.96 5.24 -10.14
C TYR A 33 2.74 6.75 -10.26
N MET A 34 3.83 7.51 -10.20
CA MET A 34 3.90 8.93 -10.49
C MET A 34 4.36 9.14 -11.95
N LYS A 35 3.51 9.75 -12.77
CA LYS A 35 3.77 9.97 -14.21
C LYS A 35 4.83 11.07 -14.48
N ALA A 36 4.99 12.00 -13.54
CA ALA A 36 5.92 13.12 -13.64
C ALA A 36 6.46 13.51 -12.25
N ASN A 37 7.59 14.23 -12.24
CA ASN A 37 8.07 14.89 -11.02
C ASN A 37 7.06 15.97 -10.61
N LYS A 38 6.68 16.03 -9.33
CA LYS A 38 5.66 16.97 -8.86
C LYS A 38 5.89 17.41 -7.43
N GLN A 39 5.67 18.69 -7.16
CA GLN A 39 5.49 19.20 -5.80
C GLN A 39 4.04 19.06 -5.36
N ILE A 40 3.83 18.40 -4.22
CA ILE A 40 2.50 18.17 -3.65
C ILE A 40 2.52 18.65 -2.20
N SER A 41 1.51 19.43 -1.79
CA SER A 41 1.29 19.78 -0.38
C SER A 41 0.63 18.61 0.34
N VAL A 42 1.32 18.06 1.35
CA VAL A 42 0.92 16.84 2.08
C VAL A 42 0.60 17.18 3.54
N GLY A 43 -0.57 17.77 3.77
CA GLY A 43 -1.05 18.09 5.12
C GLY A 43 0.01 18.77 5.99
N LYS A 44 0.24 18.23 7.20
CA LYS A 44 1.23 18.74 8.15
C LYS A 44 2.69 18.54 7.72
N LEU A 45 2.97 17.69 6.72
CA LEU A 45 4.33 17.53 6.19
C LEU A 45 4.74 18.70 5.28
N GLY A 46 3.80 19.58 4.89
CA GLY A 46 4.05 20.69 3.98
C GLY A 46 4.27 20.22 2.54
N VAL A 47 4.96 21.04 1.75
CA VAL A 47 5.26 20.75 0.33
C VAL A 47 6.38 19.72 0.22
N LYS A 48 6.15 18.67 -0.57
CA LYS A 48 7.11 17.58 -0.82
C LYS A 48 7.31 17.34 -2.30
N ASN A 49 8.54 17.00 -2.68
CA ASN A 49 8.92 16.64 -4.04
C ASN A 49 8.73 15.14 -4.26
N PHE A 50 7.85 14.77 -5.20
CA PHE A 50 7.68 13.41 -5.66
C PHE A 50 8.37 13.25 -7.01
N GLU A 51 9.24 12.26 -7.13
CA GLU A 51 9.89 11.89 -8.37
C GLU A 51 8.97 11.04 -9.25
N LYS A 52 9.16 11.11 -10.57
CA LYS A 52 8.55 10.19 -11.51
C LYS A 52 9.06 8.78 -11.23
N GLY A 53 8.13 7.84 -11.07
CA GLY A 53 8.43 6.42 -10.86
C GLY A 53 7.41 5.72 -9.97
N TYR A 54 7.80 4.54 -9.50
CA TYR A 54 6.99 3.66 -8.68
C TYR A 54 7.27 3.87 -7.20
N TYR A 55 6.21 3.84 -6.43
CA TYR A 55 6.22 3.89 -4.99
C TYR A 55 5.41 2.71 -4.45
N VAL A 56 5.79 2.23 -3.26
CA VAL A 56 4.91 1.40 -2.45
C VAL A 56 4.54 2.13 -1.17
N TYR A 57 3.25 2.10 -0.85
CA TYR A 57 2.74 2.57 0.42
C TYR A 57 2.17 1.39 1.21
N THR A 58 2.67 1.19 2.43
CA THR A 58 2.20 0.13 3.32
C THR A 58 1.27 0.72 4.38
N GLY A 59 0.12 0.09 4.61
CA GLY A 59 -0.83 0.52 5.62
C GLY A 59 -1.55 -0.64 6.30
N SER A 60 -2.10 -0.38 7.47
CA SER A 60 -2.93 -1.30 8.26
C SER A 60 -4.41 -0.94 8.21
N ALA A 61 -5.25 -1.95 8.41
CA ALA A 61 -6.69 -1.86 8.41
C ALA A 61 -7.26 -2.86 9.42
N LEU A 62 -7.27 -2.49 10.70
CA LEU A 62 -7.69 -3.36 11.82
C LEU A 62 -9.08 -3.00 12.37
N GLY A 63 -9.75 -2.02 11.78
CA GLY A 63 -11.09 -1.59 12.16
C GLY A 63 -12.19 -2.28 11.34
N LYS A 64 -13.41 -1.77 11.46
CA LYS A 64 -14.61 -2.22 10.73
C LYS A 64 -15.09 -1.16 9.74
N GLY A 65 -15.93 -1.53 8.77
CA GLY A 65 -16.53 -0.58 7.83
C GLY A 65 -15.49 0.24 7.07
N ALA A 66 -15.52 1.58 7.17
CA ALA A 66 -14.55 2.44 6.47
C ALA A 66 -13.08 2.23 6.92
N LEU A 67 -12.85 1.57 8.07
CA LEU A 67 -11.52 1.26 8.61
C LEU A 67 -11.08 -0.19 8.36
N SER A 68 -11.94 -1.02 7.79
CA SER A 68 -11.58 -2.37 7.33
C SER A 68 -10.66 -2.33 6.11
N LEU A 69 -10.12 -3.47 5.72
CA LEU A 69 -9.26 -3.60 4.54
C LEU A 69 -9.95 -3.08 3.27
N GLY A 70 -11.18 -3.54 3.01
CA GLY A 70 -11.98 -3.08 1.89
C GLY A 70 -12.37 -1.60 2.00
N GLY A 71 -12.65 -1.09 3.20
CA GLY A 71 -12.92 0.33 3.43
C GLY A 71 -11.73 1.23 3.11
N ARG A 72 -10.54 0.86 3.58
CA ARG A 72 -9.29 1.57 3.31
C ARG A 72 -8.94 1.54 1.82
N ILE A 73 -9.00 0.36 1.18
CA ILE A 73 -8.67 0.24 -0.24
C ILE A 73 -9.66 1.04 -1.10
N ARG A 74 -10.98 0.92 -0.88
CA ARG A 74 -12.00 1.74 -1.56
C ARG A 74 -11.72 3.22 -1.43
N ARG A 75 -11.33 3.67 -0.23
CA ARG A 75 -10.95 5.07 -0.04
C ARG A 75 -9.75 5.43 -0.89
N HIS A 76 -8.68 4.65 -0.88
CA HIS A 76 -7.43 5.01 -1.56
C HIS A 76 -7.57 5.06 -3.09
N ILE A 77 -8.35 4.16 -3.69
CA ILE A 77 -8.59 4.16 -5.14
C ILE A 77 -9.49 5.30 -5.62
N ARG A 78 -10.38 5.84 -4.77
CA ARG A 78 -11.21 6.99 -5.12
C ARG A 78 -10.32 8.22 -5.37
N LYS A 79 -10.60 9.08 -6.35
CA LYS A 79 -9.80 10.31 -6.56
C LYS A 79 -10.26 11.47 -5.70
N GLN A 80 -11.55 11.79 -5.77
CA GLN A 80 -12.16 12.88 -5.01
C GLN A 80 -12.57 12.39 -3.61
N LYS A 81 -11.94 12.95 -2.58
CA LYS A 81 -12.21 12.63 -1.18
C LYS A 81 -11.70 13.74 -0.28
N THR A 82 -12.29 13.90 0.91
CA THR A 82 -11.65 14.65 1.99
C THR A 82 -10.35 13.95 2.38
N LYS A 83 -9.21 14.63 2.26
CA LYS A 83 -7.88 14.07 2.54
C LYS A 83 -7.68 13.95 4.05
N LYS A 84 -7.27 12.76 4.53
CA LYS A 84 -7.05 12.50 5.97
C LYS A 84 -5.68 11.91 6.24
N TRP A 85 -5.22 10.97 5.40
CA TRP A 85 -3.90 10.36 5.49
C TRP A 85 -2.96 10.97 4.46
N HIS A 86 -1.65 10.96 4.72
CA HIS A 86 -0.66 11.52 3.79
C HIS A 86 -0.79 10.94 2.37
N VAL A 87 -1.06 9.63 2.25
CA VAL A 87 -1.28 8.96 0.97
C VAL A 87 -2.51 9.48 0.22
N ASP A 88 -3.51 10.04 0.91
CA ASP A 88 -4.67 10.65 0.24
C ASP A 88 -4.26 11.90 -0.54
N TYR A 89 -3.31 12.70 -0.04
CA TYR A 89 -2.82 13.88 -0.73
C TYR A 89 -2.10 13.49 -2.03
N LEU A 90 -1.22 12.49 -1.95
CA LEU A 90 -0.54 11.93 -3.12
C LEU A 90 -1.54 11.37 -4.13
N LEU A 91 -2.46 10.51 -3.69
CA LEU A 91 -3.39 9.82 -4.59
C LEU A 91 -4.48 10.72 -5.17
N SER A 92 -4.74 11.89 -4.60
CA SER A 92 -5.62 12.89 -5.20
C SER A 92 -4.96 13.69 -6.32
N ASP A 93 -3.63 13.65 -6.47
CA ASP A 93 -2.95 14.28 -7.61
C ASP A 93 -3.21 13.50 -8.91
N GLU A 94 -3.39 14.21 -10.02
CA GLU A 94 -3.65 13.63 -11.35
C GLU A 94 -2.44 12.87 -11.93
N ASN A 95 -1.25 13.08 -11.37
CA ASN A 95 -0.01 12.41 -11.76
C ASN A 95 0.18 11.07 -11.05
N ALA A 96 -0.52 10.85 -9.93
CA ALA A 96 -0.47 9.61 -9.18
C ALA A 96 -1.52 8.63 -9.68
N SER A 97 -1.19 7.34 -9.80
CA SER A 97 -2.17 6.29 -10.09
C SER A 97 -1.85 5.04 -9.28
N VAL A 98 -2.88 4.40 -8.70
CA VAL A 98 -2.71 3.07 -8.09
C VAL A 98 -2.70 2.05 -9.21
N LYS A 99 -1.60 1.31 -9.36
CA LYS A 99 -1.43 0.26 -10.39
C LYS A 99 -1.80 -1.11 -9.88
N ALA A 100 -1.55 -1.36 -8.60
CA ALA A 100 -2.02 -2.57 -7.94
C ALA A 100 -2.21 -2.33 -6.44
N VAL A 101 -3.00 -3.19 -5.82
CA VAL A 101 -3.11 -3.35 -4.38
C VAL A 101 -2.80 -4.81 -4.07
N VAL A 102 -1.88 -5.05 -3.15
CA VAL A 102 -1.70 -6.36 -2.54
C VAL A 102 -2.17 -6.26 -1.09
N ALA A 103 -3.07 -7.13 -0.69
CA ALA A 103 -3.71 -7.07 0.62
C ALA A 103 -3.66 -8.45 1.28
N GLY A 104 -3.35 -8.49 2.58
CA GLY A 104 -3.26 -9.74 3.35
C GLY A 104 -4.07 -9.65 4.62
N THR A 105 -4.64 -10.78 5.04
CA THR A 105 -5.41 -10.86 6.30
C THR A 105 -4.47 -10.85 7.51
N ALA A 106 -4.79 -10.06 8.53
CA ALA A 106 -4.07 -10.08 9.80
C ALA A 106 -4.93 -9.50 10.93
N GLU A 107 -4.85 -10.11 12.13
CA GLU A 107 -5.49 -9.58 13.34
C GLU A 107 -4.63 -8.53 14.07
N GLN A 108 -3.33 -8.49 13.77
CA GLN A 108 -2.36 -7.59 14.39
C GLN A 108 -1.74 -6.62 13.39
N LYS A 109 -1.07 -5.57 13.90
CA LYS A 109 -0.37 -4.60 13.05
C LYS A 109 0.82 -5.27 12.36
N MET A 110 0.72 -5.44 11.04
CA MET A 110 1.80 -5.98 10.19
C MET A 110 2.51 -4.90 9.36
N GLU A 111 1.98 -3.67 9.35
CA GLU A 111 2.42 -2.56 8.51
C GLU A 111 3.95 -2.32 8.56
N CYS A 112 4.53 -2.22 9.76
CA CYS A 112 5.96 -1.96 9.92
C CYS A 112 6.82 -3.14 9.44
N LYS A 113 6.45 -4.38 9.80
CA LYS A 113 7.13 -5.60 9.33
C LYS A 113 7.15 -5.66 7.81
N ILE A 114 5.99 -5.44 7.18
CA ILE A 114 5.86 -5.49 5.72
C ILE A 114 6.65 -4.37 5.06
N ASN A 115 6.59 -3.14 5.59
CA ASN A 115 7.34 -2.01 5.06
C ASN A 115 8.86 -2.25 5.12
N LYS A 116 9.37 -2.81 6.23
CA LYS A 116 10.79 -3.15 6.38
C LYS A 116 11.24 -4.21 5.37
N CYS A 117 10.48 -5.31 5.24
CA CYS A 117 10.75 -6.35 4.24
C CYS A 117 10.80 -5.78 2.81
N LEU A 118 9.81 -4.97 2.43
CA LEU A 118 9.78 -4.36 1.09
C LEU A 118 10.96 -3.40 0.88
N LYS A 119 11.35 -2.64 1.91
CA LYS A 119 12.52 -1.77 1.84
C LYS A 119 13.79 -2.57 1.54
N GLU A 120 13.99 -3.69 2.23
CA GLU A 120 15.16 -4.56 2.07
C GLU A 120 15.17 -5.26 0.71
N VAL A 121 14.09 -5.96 0.35
CA VAL A 121 14.03 -6.77 -0.88
C VAL A 121 14.17 -5.93 -2.15
N PHE A 122 13.66 -4.69 -2.13
CA PHE A 122 13.71 -3.80 -3.28
C PHE A 122 14.81 -2.75 -3.21
N TYR A 123 15.64 -2.75 -2.16
CA TYR A 123 16.60 -1.67 -1.89
C TYR A 123 15.94 -0.29 -2.01
N ALA A 124 14.72 -0.19 -1.46
CA ALA A 124 13.85 0.96 -1.69
C ALA A 124 14.36 2.19 -0.94
N LYS A 125 14.23 3.36 -1.58
CA LYS A 125 14.65 4.62 -0.99
C LYS A 125 13.53 5.23 -0.15
N ILE A 126 13.90 5.84 0.98
CA ILE A 126 13.01 6.71 1.72
C ILE A 126 13.07 8.09 1.05
N SER A 127 12.08 8.41 0.22
CA SER A 127 12.02 9.69 -0.50
C SER A 127 11.45 10.81 0.37
N ILE A 128 10.46 10.49 1.21
CA ILE A 128 9.79 11.47 2.08
C ILE A 128 9.78 10.98 3.53
N MET A 129 10.54 11.66 4.40
CA MET A 129 10.58 11.40 5.84
C MET A 129 9.23 11.70 6.51
N GLY A 130 8.80 10.85 7.45
CA GLY A 130 7.55 10.97 8.21
C GLY A 130 6.28 10.60 7.43
N PHE A 131 6.39 10.14 6.18
CA PHE A 131 5.23 9.86 5.36
C PHE A 131 4.49 8.60 5.82
N GLY A 132 3.37 8.80 6.51
CA GLY A 132 2.49 7.72 6.92
C GLY A 132 3.00 6.96 8.14
N SER A 133 4.01 7.52 8.83
CA SER A 133 4.64 6.92 10.02
C SER A 133 4.49 7.78 11.28
N SER A 134 3.54 8.74 11.29
CA SER A 134 3.36 9.65 12.42
C SER A 134 2.92 8.97 13.73
N ASP A 135 2.24 7.84 13.63
CA ASP A 135 1.83 6.98 14.76
C ASP A 135 2.63 5.67 14.82
N CYS A 136 3.76 5.60 14.09
CA CYS A 136 4.63 4.44 14.07
C CYS A 136 5.48 4.37 15.35
N THR A 137 5.38 3.26 16.08
CA THR A 137 6.19 2.98 17.28
C THR A 137 7.45 2.17 16.99
N GLU A 138 7.63 1.69 15.75
CA GLU A 138 8.79 0.90 15.32
C GLU A 138 9.87 1.73 14.61
N ASN A 139 9.82 3.05 14.77
CA ASN A 139 10.78 4.00 14.21
C ASN A 139 10.96 3.90 12.69
N CYS A 140 9.89 3.59 11.95
CA CYS A 140 9.95 3.64 10.50
C CYS A 140 10.07 5.10 10.04
N CYS A 141 11.17 5.42 9.35
CA CYS A 141 11.37 6.74 8.75
C CYS A 141 10.23 7.15 7.80
N SER A 142 9.63 6.17 7.10
CA SER A 142 8.52 6.39 6.17
C SER A 142 7.85 5.06 5.84
N HIS A 143 6.53 5.07 5.64
CA HIS A 143 5.77 3.96 5.08
C HIS A 143 5.49 4.13 3.58
N LEU A 144 6.03 5.19 2.97
CA LEU A 144 6.09 5.36 1.53
C LEU A 144 7.54 5.17 1.06
N LEU A 145 7.76 4.12 0.27
CA LEU A 145 9.06 3.76 -0.27
C LEU A 145 9.10 4.02 -1.78
N PHE A 146 10.21 4.56 -2.27
CA PHE A 146 10.44 4.77 -3.69
C PHE A 146 11.24 3.61 -4.29
N LEU A 147 10.74 3.09 -5.41
CA LEU A 147 11.26 1.91 -6.10
C LEU A 147 11.99 2.23 -7.41
N GLY A 148 12.05 3.51 -7.80
CA GLY A 148 12.62 3.91 -9.09
C GLY A 148 11.62 3.80 -10.24
N ARG A 149 12.11 3.74 -11.48
CA ARG A 149 11.28 3.90 -12.70
C ARG A 149 10.86 2.59 -13.38
N THR A 150 11.28 1.43 -12.88
CA THR A 150 11.12 0.14 -13.55
C THR A 150 9.88 -0.63 -13.08
N TYR A 151 9.13 -1.26 -14.00
CA TYR A 151 7.76 -1.74 -13.80
C TYR A 151 7.59 -3.18 -13.27
N LYS A 152 8.63 -4.04 -13.27
CA LYS A 152 8.53 -5.47 -12.88
C LYS A 152 8.40 -5.67 -11.35
N VAL A 153 7.42 -5.02 -10.71
CA VAL A 153 7.37 -4.87 -9.27
C VAL A 153 6.23 -5.67 -8.63
N VAL A 154 5.04 -5.76 -9.26
CA VAL A 154 3.86 -6.42 -8.64
C VAL A 154 4.14 -7.87 -8.28
N ASP A 155 4.60 -8.68 -9.25
CA ASP A 155 4.83 -10.10 -9.02
C ASP A 155 5.96 -10.34 -8.01
N ARG A 156 6.97 -9.47 -8.01
CA ARG A 156 8.01 -9.47 -6.98
C ARG A 156 7.45 -9.13 -5.61
N ILE A 157 6.57 -8.13 -5.49
CA ILE A 157 5.93 -7.75 -4.21
C ILE A 157 5.13 -8.93 -3.68
N ILE A 158 4.31 -9.56 -4.52
CA ILE A 158 3.52 -10.73 -4.16
C ILE A 158 4.44 -11.85 -3.65
N SER A 159 5.45 -12.22 -4.43
CA SER A 159 6.43 -13.25 -4.05
C SER A 159 7.15 -12.95 -2.74
N SER A 160 7.46 -11.68 -2.47
CA SER A 160 8.05 -11.26 -1.19
C SER A 160 7.07 -11.39 -0.03
N LEU A 161 5.84 -10.92 -0.20
CA LEU A 161 4.81 -11.00 0.83
C LEU A 161 4.47 -12.45 1.17
N LEU A 162 4.36 -13.32 0.17
CA LEU A 162 4.12 -14.75 0.35
C LEU A 162 5.16 -15.46 1.23
N ARG A 163 6.40 -14.95 1.30
CA ARG A 163 7.45 -15.49 2.18
C ARG A 163 7.34 -15.00 3.62
N GLU A 164 6.71 -13.85 3.85
CA GLU A 164 6.73 -13.15 5.14
C GLU A 164 5.46 -13.31 5.97
N VAL A 165 4.36 -13.73 5.32
CA VAL A 165 3.04 -13.76 5.92
C VAL A 165 2.33 -15.08 5.71
N ASN A 166 1.55 -15.46 6.70
CA ASN A 166 0.61 -16.57 6.61
C ASN A 166 -0.79 -16.01 6.36
N GLY A 167 -1.61 -16.74 5.61
CA GLY A 167 -3.00 -16.37 5.34
C GLY A 167 -3.26 -15.99 3.88
N ASP A 168 -4.49 -15.61 3.58
CA ASP A 168 -4.91 -15.28 2.22
C ASP A 168 -4.30 -13.95 1.75
N ILE A 169 -3.77 -13.95 0.52
CA ILE A 169 -3.33 -12.74 -0.17
C ILE A 169 -4.27 -12.44 -1.34
N TYR A 170 -4.73 -11.20 -1.39
CA TYR A 170 -5.58 -10.65 -2.44
C TYR A 170 -4.78 -9.68 -3.29
N VAL A 171 -4.91 -9.79 -4.61
CA VAL A 171 -4.21 -8.92 -5.56
C VAL A 171 -5.23 -8.26 -6.47
N LEU A 172 -5.31 -6.93 -6.42
CA LEU A 172 -6.15 -6.13 -7.29
C LEU A 172 -5.24 -5.37 -8.25
N ARG A 173 -5.33 -5.64 -9.55
CA ARG A 173 -4.60 -4.90 -10.58
C ARG A 173 -5.54 -3.88 -11.25
N PHE A 174 -5.02 -2.69 -11.50
CA PHE A 174 -5.75 -1.60 -12.17
C PHE A 174 -5.07 -1.32 -13.51
N ARG A 175 -5.87 -1.10 -14.55
CA ARG A 175 -5.38 -0.71 -15.89
C ARG A 175 -4.84 0.73 -15.84
#